data_AF-A0A3N0GNF9-F1
#
_entry.id   AF-A0A3N0GNF9-F1
#
_cell.length_a   1.000
_cell.length_b   1.000
_cell.length_c   1.000
_cell.angle_alpha   90.00
_cell.angle_beta   90.00
_cell.angle_gamma   90.00
#
_symmetry.space_group_name_H-M   'P 1'
#
loop_
_entity.id
_entity.type
_entity.pdbx_description
1 polymer ?
#
loop_
_entity_poly.entity_id
_entity_poly.type
_entity_poly.pdbx_seq_one_letter_code
_entity_poly.pdbx_strand_id
1 'polypeptide(L)'
;MIDVLHAVAACEGVIHYWDVAKQPGGTVLLRASSVSHFSSEEEAVQVARRIAEELPPSGYEAHTVSALARADNGSRDEWHAFAEVLIGAKVGTGRG
;
A
#
# COMPACT_ATOMS: atom_id res chain seq x y z
N MET A 1 -7.70 -15.76 6.04
CA MET A 1 -7.46 -15.29 4.66
C MET A 1 -7.47 -13.78 4.73
N ILE A 2 -6.44 -13.08 4.25
CA ILE A 2 -6.56 -11.62 4.07
C ILE A 2 -7.62 -11.45 3.00
N ASP A 3 -8.77 -10.93 3.39
CA ASP A 3 -9.82 -10.63 2.44
C ASP A 3 -9.39 -9.36 1.71
N VAL A 4 -9.26 -9.44 0.38
CA VAL A 4 -8.97 -8.30 -0.50
C VAL A 4 -9.95 -7.15 -0.21
N LEU A 5 -11.18 -7.47 0.25
CA LEU A 5 -12.17 -6.50 0.68
C LEU A 5 -11.73 -5.61 1.85
N HIS A 6 -10.91 -6.12 2.79
CA HIS A 6 -10.38 -5.30 3.89
C HIS A 6 -9.37 -4.27 3.41
N ALA A 7 -8.49 -4.68 2.50
CA ALA A 7 -7.53 -3.77 1.89
C ALA A 7 -8.26 -2.68 1.09
N VAL A 8 -9.24 -3.06 0.26
CA VAL A 8 -10.07 -2.15 -0.53
C VAL A 8 -10.82 -1.14 0.34
N ALA A 9 -11.40 -1.58 1.47
CA ALA A 9 -12.12 -0.70 2.39
C ALA A 9 -11.18 0.26 3.15
N ALA A 10 -9.97 -0.18 3.50
CA ALA A 10 -9.03 0.62 4.29
C ALA A 10 -8.50 1.85 3.54
N CYS A 11 -8.43 1.80 2.21
CA CYS A 11 -7.95 2.94 1.41
C CYS A 11 -8.98 3.41 0.37
N GLU A 12 -10.26 3.16 0.64
CA GLU A 12 -11.37 3.65 -0.17
C GLU A 12 -11.31 5.19 -0.27
N GLY A 13 -11.24 5.72 -1.49
CA GLY A 13 -11.11 7.16 -1.76
C GLY A 13 -9.69 7.70 -1.90
N VAL A 14 -8.65 6.89 -1.62
CA VAL A 14 -7.24 7.30 -1.75
C VAL A 14 -6.56 6.65 -2.96
N ILE A 15 -6.98 5.46 -3.41
CA ILE A 15 -6.19 4.60 -4.31
C ILE A 15 -6.90 4.22 -5.64
N HIS A 16 -6.19 4.34 -6.77
CA HIS A 16 -6.67 4.02 -8.14
C HIS A 16 -6.40 2.59 -8.58
N TYR A 17 -5.25 2.05 -8.20
CA TYR A 17 -4.74 0.77 -8.71
C TYR A 17 -4.22 -0.07 -7.56
N TRP A 18 -4.60 -1.35 -7.59
CA TRP A 18 -4.22 -2.34 -6.60
C TRP A 18 -3.71 -3.58 -7.33
N ASP A 19 -2.54 -4.07 -6.93
CA ASP A 19 -2.05 -5.38 -7.36
C ASP A 19 -1.77 -6.24 -6.14
N VAL A 20 -2.21 -7.51 -6.22
CA VAL A 20 -2.10 -8.48 -5.14
C VAL A 20 -1.32 -9.68 -5.66
N ALA A 21 -0.07 -9.79 -5.24
CA ALA A 21 0.79 -10.91 -5.63
C ALA A 21 1.03 -11.82 -4.42
N LYS A 22 0.56 -13.06 -4.51
CA LYS A 22 0.93 -14.11 -3.54
C LYS A 22 2.40 -14.47 -3.74
N GLN A 23 3.18 -14.38 -2.68
CA GLN A 23 4.60 -14.71 -2.70
C GLN A 23 4.83 -16.14 -2.18
N PRO A 24 5.94 -16.78 -2.58
CA PRO A 24 6.38 -18.02 -1.95
C PRO A 24 6.49 -17.85 -0.43
N GLY A 25 6.00 -18.82 0.35
CA GLY A 25 5.99 -18.75 1.81
C GLY A 25 4.72 -18.18 2.45
N GLY A 26 3.69 -17.87 1.65
CA GLY A 26 2.36 -17.53 2.16
C GLY A 26 2.17 -16.05 2.53
N THR A 27 3.15 -15.20 2.22
CA THR A 27 3.02 -13.74 2.29
C THR A 27 2.27 -13.20 1.07
N VAL A 28 1.69 -12.02 1.21
CA VAL A 28 0.95 -11.31 0.17
C VAL A 28 1.62 -9.94 -0.03
N LEU A 29 2.03 -9.65 -1.25
CA LEU A 29 2.46 -8.31 -1.62
C LEU A 29 1.24 -7.52 -2.11
N LEU A 30 0.93 -6.43 -1.41
CA LEU A 30 -0.03 -5.43 -1.85
C LEU A 30 0.73 -4.26 -2.46
N ARG A 31 0.30 -3.82 -3.65
CA ARG A 31 0.78 -2.60 -4.28
C ARG A 31 -0.38 -1.65 -4.45
N ALA A 32 -0.17 -0.37 -4.20
CA ALA A 32 -1.23 0.60 -4.25
C ALA A 32 -0.72 1.96 -4.75
N SER A 33 -1.53 2.66 -5.56
CA SER A 33 -1.21 3.98 -6.12
C SER A 33 -2.33 4.97 -5.89
N SER A 34 -2.03 6.24 -5.61
CA SER A 34 -3.06 7.28 -5.42
C SER A 34 -3.97 7.50 -6.63
N VAL A 35 -5.22 7.89 -6.37
CA VAL A 35 -6.19 8.36 -7.39
C VAL A 35 -5.75 9.68 -8.01
N SER A 36 -5.38 10.63 -7.16
CA SER A 36 -4.98 11.95 -7.59
C SER A 36 -3.47 12.02 -7.81
N HIS A 37 -3.08 12.87 -8.76
CA HIS A 37 -1.73 13.37 -8.87
C HIS A 37 -1.50 14.49 -7.85
N PHE A 38 -0.26 14.66 -7.43
CA PHE A 38 0.21 15.72 -6.55
C PHE A 38 1.16 16.63 -7.32
N SER A 39 1.11 17.92 -7.04
CA SER A 39 2.01 18.92 -7.64
C SER A 39 3.43 18.88 -7.05
N SER A 40 3.66 18.08 -6.01
CA SER A 40 4.94 17.96 -5.32
C SER A 40 5.29 16.50 -5.09
N GLU A 41 6.54 16.15 -5.38
CA GLU A 41 7.12 14.85 -5.07
C GLU A 41 7.04 14.55 -3.57
N GLU A 42 7.33 15.55 -2.72
CA GLU A 42 7.32 15.39 -1.27
C GLU A 42 5.93 15.08 -0.73
N GLU A 43 4.90 15.75 -1.26
CA GLU A 43 3.51 15.48 -0.92
C GLU A 43 3.10 14.06 -1.33
N ALA A 44 3.44 13.64 -2.55
CA ALA A 44 3.19 12.29 -3.02
C ALA A 44 3.91 11.23 -2.14
N VAL A 45 5.15 11.47 -1.69
CA VAL A 45 5.85 10.56 -0.78
C VAL A 45 5.15 10.47 0.59
N GLN A 46 4.69 11.59 1.14
CA GLN A 46 3.97 11.59 2.42
C GLN A 46 2.67 10.78 2.33
N VAL A 47 1.92 10.94 1.23
CA VAL A 47 0.72 10.14 0.99
C VAL A 47 1.07 8.67 0.76
N ALA A 48 2.16 8.35 0.06
CA ALA A 48 2.59 6.97 -0.15
C ALA A 48 2.90 6.26 1.18
N ARG A 49 3.51 6.97 2.13
CA ARG A 49 3.77 6.43 3.48
C ARG A 49 2.47 6.15 4.23
N ARG A 50 1.52 7.08 4.18
CA ARG A 50 0.20 6.90 4.80
C ARG A 50 -0.55 5.71 4.21
N ILE A 51 -0.52 5.55 2.89
CA ILE A 51 -1.05 4.37 2.21
C ILE A 51 -0.37 3.10 2.75
N ALA A 52 0.96 3.07 2.84
CA ALA A 52 1.70 1.92 3.36
C ALA A 52 1.33 1.56 4.82
N GLU A 53 0.97 2.54 5.64
CA GLU A 53 0.54 2.36 7.02
C GLU A 53 -0.91 1.87 7.15
N GLU A 54 -1.79 2.29 6.25
CA GLU A 54 -3.22 1.94 6.26
C GLU A 54 -3.53 0.63 5.49
N LEU A 55 -2.66 0.23 4.56
CA LEU A 55 -2.80 -0.99 3.76
C LEU A 55 -2.85 -2.30 4.58
N PRO A 56 -2.02 -2.51 5.62
CA PRO A 56 -2.06 -3.71 6.42
C PRO A 56 -3.36 -3.85 7.22
N PRO A 57 -4.06 -5.00 7.12
CA PRO A 57 -5.15 -5.29 8.04
C PRO A 57 -4.60 -5.45 9.46
N SER A 58 -5.36 -4.96 10.44
CA SER A 58 -4.99 -5.07 11.85
C SER A 58 -4.75 -6.53 12.28
N GLY A 59 -3.70 -6.74 13.07
CA GLY A 59 -3.33 -8.06 13.56
C GLY A 59 -2.59 -8.94 12.54
N TYR A 60 -2.01 -8.34 11.50
CA TYR A 60 -1.09 -9.01 10.58
C TYR A 60 0.30 -8.40 10.66
N GLU A 61 1.34 -9.23 10.48
CA GLU A 61 2.68 -8.73 10.27
C GLU A 61 2.74 -8.02 8.92
N ALA A 62 3.29 -6.82 8.89
CA ALA A 62 3.46 -6.06 7.67
C ALA A 62 4.83 -5.40 7.60
N HIS A 63 5.36 -5.34 6.38
CA HIS A 63 6.62 -4.69 6.08
C HIS A 63 6.46 -3.83 4.82
N THR A 64 6.70 -2.54 4.95
CA THR A 64 6.74 -1.61 3.82
C THR A 64 7.97 -1.91 2.96
N VAL A 65 7.73 -2.39 1.74
CA VAL A 65 8.76 -2.62 0.73
C VAL A 65 9.13 -1.31 0.05
N SER A 66 8.12 -0.49 -0.24
CA SER A 66 8.28 0.78 -0.95
C SER A 66 7.20 1.78 -0.55
N ALA A 67 7.57 3.05 -0.48
CA ALA A 67 6.67 4.19 -0.33
C ALA A 67 7.33 5.41 -0.98
N LEU A 68 6.98 5.67 -2.24
CA LEU A 68 7.66 6.64 -3.10
C LEU A 68 6.67 7.44 -3.94
N ALA A 69 7.15 8.54 -4.48
CA ALA A 69 6.47 9.29 -5.52
C ALA A 69 6.90 8.77 -6.89
N ARG A 70 5.95 8.64 -7.81
CA ARG A 70 6.18 8.20 -9.19
C ARG A 70 5.61 9.24 -10.12
N ALA A 71 6.47 9.88 -10.91
CA ALA A 71 6.03 10.81 -11.94
C ALA A 71 5.16 10.08 -12.98
N ASP A 72 4.08 10.72 -13.42
CA ASP A 72 3.32 10.22 -14.56
C ASP A 72 4.16 10.35 -15.84
N ASN A 73 4.05 9.37 -16.74
CA ASN A 73 4.88 9.28 -17.93
C ASN A 73 4.59 10.43 -18.90
N GLY A 74 5.31 11.54 -18.75
CA GLY A 74 5.24 12.71 -19.63
C GLY A 74 5.12 14.06 -18.90
N SER A 75 4.88 14.05 -17.59
CA SER A 75 4.68 15.27 -16.80
C SER A 75 5.74 15.34 -15.69
N ARG A 76 6.47 16.46 -15.61
CA ARG A 76 7.48 16.68 -14.54
C ARG A 76 6.87 17.21 -13.24
N ASP A 77 5.60 17.58 -13.29
CA ASP A 77 4.91 18.30 -12.23
C ASP A 77 3.71 17.52 -11.66
N GLU A 78 3.52 16.27 -12.09
CA GLU A 78 2.44 15.40 -11.64
C GLU A 78 3.00 14.09 -11.08
N TRP A 79 2.81 13.92 -9.77
CA TRP A 79 3.35 12.81 -9.01
C TRP A 79 2.23 11.93 -8.47
N HIS A 80 2.32 10.62 -8.64
CA HIS A 80 1.47 9.67 -7.95
C HIS A 80 2.17 9.13 -6.71
N ALA A 81 1.42 8.98 -5.62
CA ALA A 81 1.89 8.27 -4.44
C ALA A 81 1.81 6.77 -4.70
N PHE A 82 2.90 6.03 -4.51
CA PHE A 82 2.95 4.59 -4.73
C PHE A 82 3.55 3.87 -3.52
N ALA A 83 2.86 2.84 -3.05
CA ALA A 83 3.26 2.03 -1.92
C ALA A 83 3.24 0.54 -2.25
N GLU A 84 4.20 -0.20 -1.69
CA GLU A 84 4.25 -1.65 -1.73
C GLU A 84 4.46 -2.18 -0.31
N VAL A 85 3.61 -3.11 0.10
CA VAL A 85 3.60 -3.66 1.45
C VAL A 85 3.50 -5.18 1.39
N LEU A 86 4.44 -5.86 2.02
CA LEU A 86 4.37 -7.30 2.25
C LEU A 86 3.60 -7.56 3.53
N ILE A 87 2.55 -8.37 3.43
CA ILE A 87 1.75 -8.83 4.56
C ILE A 87 2.04 -10.30 4.80
N GLY A 88 2.43 -10.62 6.02
CA GLY A 88 2.79 -11.95 6.48
C GLY A 88 1.69 -12.64 7.28
N ALA A 89 2.11 -13.37 8.30
CA ALA A 89 1.19 -14.15 9.12
C ALA A 89 0.27 -13.23 9.94
N LYS A 90 -0.90 -13.75 10.32
CA LYS A 90 -1.69 -13.13 11.38
C LYS A 90 -0.84 -13.16 12.65
N VAL A 91 -0.62 -12.00 13.27
CA VAL A 91 0.01 -11.89 14.59
C VAL A 91 -0.88 -12.69 15.53
N GLY A 92 -0.41 -13.87 15.92
CA GLY A 92 -1.12 -14.70 16.86
C GLY A 92 -1.29 -13.93 18.15
N THR A 93 -2.53 -13.80 18.64
CA THR A 93 -2.76 -13.66 20.08
C THR A 93 -2.04 -14.85 20.71
N GLY A 94 -0.89 -14.58 21.35
CA GLY A 94 -0.08 -15.60 21.98
C GLY A 94 -0.94 -16.52 22.84
N ARG A 95 -0.65 -17.81 22.77
CA ARG A 95 -1.15 -18.84 23.66
C ARG A 95 -1.17 -18.33 25.12
N GLY A 96 -2.36 -18.30 25.71
CA GLY A 96 -2.59 -18.43 27.14
C GLY A 96 -3.33 -19.74 27.38
#